data_AF-A0A3N4S681-F1
#
_entry.id   AF-A0A3N4S681-F1
#
_cell.length_a   1.000
_cell.length_b   1.000
_cell.length_c   1.000
_cell.angle_alpha   90.00
_cell.angle_beta   90.00
_cell.angle_gamma   90.00
#
_symmetry.space_group_name_H-M   'P 1'
#
loop_
_entity.id
_entity.type
_entity.pdbx_description
1 polymer ?
#
loop_
_entity_poly.entity_id
_entity_poly.type
_entity_poly.pdbx_seq_one_letter_code
_entity_poly.pdbx_strand_id
1 'polypeptide(L)'
;MGTSGINGAGEAAASRAAAFREELADRLHQHLGRHGISEIERAAVVGGQIMDLLIPKDGENIALLIDTGPLPDRDPARELRLTHARGDLLHGLPSGGHGAKPGDLGRSVRVPAWRILAGEQLLAQTIP
;
A
#
# COMPACT_ATOMS: atom_id res chain seq x y z
N MET A 1 30.50 -29.44 9.04
CA MET A 1 29.45 -29.34 8.00
C MET A 1 28.10 -29.40 8.69
N GLY A 2 27.25 -28.38 8.51
CA GLY A 2 25.85 -28.42 8.96
C GLY A 2 25.33 -27.15 9.66
N THR A 3 25.22 -26.03 8.95
CA THR A 3 24.32 -24.92 9.32
C THR A 3 23.52 -24.54 8.09
N SER A 4 22.40 -25.25 7.85
CA SER A 4 21.44 -24.91 6.79
C SER A 4 20.08 -25.44 7.21
N GLY A 5 19.19 -24.54 7.62
CA GLY A 5 17.84 -24.88 8.02
C GLY A 5 16.99 -23.69 8.46
N ILE A 6 17.63 -22.61 8.92
CA ILE A 6 16.92 -21.44 9.47
C ILE A 6 16.47 -20.40 8.42
N ASN A 7 17.08 -20.34 7.23
CA ASN A 7 16.77 -19.29 6.24
C ASN A 7 15.52 -19.58 5.39
N GLY A 8 15.20 -20.85 5.12
CA GLY A 8 14.13 -21.20 4.18
C GLY A 8 12.71 -20.88 4.66
N ALA A 9 12.46 -20.92 5.98
CA ALA A 9 11.14 -20.61 6.53
C ALA A 9 10.82 -19.10 6.49
N GLY A 10 11.84 -18.25 6.69
CA GLY A 10 11.70 -16.80 6.63
C GLY A 10 11.46 -16.29 5.21
N GLU A 11 12.20 -16.83 4.23
CA GLU A 11 12.02 -16.50 2.81
C GLU A 11 10.65 -16.95 2.28
N ALA A 12 10.19 -18.15 2.66
CA ALA A 12 8.86 -18.63 2.29
C ALA A 12 7.72 -17.82 2.93
N ALA A 13 7.89 -17.36 4.17
CA ALA A 13 6.92 -16.48 4.82
C ALA A 13 6.88 -15.09 4.16
N ALA A 14 8.04 -14.49 3.86
CA ALA A 14 8.14 -13.22 3.15
C ALA A 14 7.55 -13.30 1.74
N SER A 15 7.82 -14.38 1.01
CA SER A 15 7.26 -14.63 -0.33
C SER A 15 5.73 -14.74 -0.28
N ARG A 16 5.17 -15.47 0.70
CA ARG A 16 3.72 -15.55 0.89
C ARG A 16 3.11 -14.20 1.26
N ALA A 17 3.76 -13.43 2.13
CA ALA A 17 3.30 -12.09 2.49
C ALA A 17 3.31 -11.13 1.29
N ALA A 18 4.33 -11.22 0.42
CA ALA A 18 4.41 -10.44 -0.81
C ALA A 18 3.31 -10.84 -1.79
N ALA A 19 3.10 -12.14 -2.04
CA ALA A 19 2.03 -12.62 -2.91
C ALA A 19 0.64 -12.19 -2.41
N PHE A 20 0.42 -12.26 -1.10
CA PHE A 20 -0.82 -11.79 -0.49
C PHE A 20 -1.01 -10.28 -0.64
N ARG A 21 0.05 -9.48 -0.46
CA ARG A 21 0.01 -8.03 -0.69
C ARG A 21 -0.31 -7.69 -2.14
N GLU A 22 0.27 -8.40 -3.11
CA GLU A 22 -0.05 -8.22 -4.54
C GLU A 22 -1.50 -8.55 -4.86
N GLU A 23 -2.05 -9.65 -4.30
CA GLU A 23 -3.46 -9.99 -4.47
C GLU A 23 -4.38 -8.89 -3.92
N LEU A 24 -4.05 -8.32 -2.76
CA LEU A 24 -4.79 -7.19 -2.19
C LEU A 24 -4.68 -5.93 -3.07
N ALA A 25 -3.50 -5.66 -3.63
CA ALA A 25 -3.29 -4.54 -4.54
C ALA A 25 -4.09 -4.71 -5.84
N ASP A 26 -4.16 -5.93 -6.39
CA ASP A 26 -5.00 -6.25 -7.56
C ASP A 26 -6.48 -5.99 -7.28
N ARG A 27 -6.99 -6.46 -6.13
CA ARG A 27 -8.38 -6.25 -5.72
C ARG A 27 -8.69 -4.76 -5.55
N LEU A 28 -7.78 -4.03 -4.92
CA LEU A 28 -7.92 -2.59 -4.71
C LEU A 28 -7.89 -1.82 -6.04
N HIS A 29 -6.97 -2.16 -6.95
CA HIS A 29 -6.90 -1.60 -8.29
C HIS A 29 -8.20 -1.84 -9.05
N GLN A 30 -8.71 -3.08 -9.05
CA GLN A 30 -9.96 -3.43 -9.73
C GLN A 30 -11.15 -2.63 -9.18
N HIS A 31 -11.22 -2.48 -7.86
CA HIS A 31 -12.26 -1.69 -7.20
C HIS A 31 -12.19 -0.21 -7.62
N LEU A 32 -11.00 0.41 -7.58
CA LEU A 32 -10.79 1.78 -8.03
C LEU A 32 -11.21 1.98 -9.50
N GLY A 33 -10.85 1.04 -10.37
CA GLY A 33 -11.24 1.04 -11.78
C GLY A 33 -12.76 0.98 -11.99
N ARG A 34 -13.48 0.15 -11.22
CA ARG A 34 -14.96 0.10 -11.24
C ARG A 34 -15.60 1.42 -10.81
N HIS A 35 -14.92 2.18 -9.96
CA HIS A 35 -15.36 3.51 -9.51
C HIS A 35 -14.82 4.67 -10.37
N GLY A 36 -14.31 4.37 -11.57
CA GLY A 36 -13.92 5.38 -12.57
C GLY A 36 -12.54 5.97 -12.39
N ILE A 37 -11.72 5.44 -11.47
CA ILE A 37 -10.33 5.86 -11.32
C ILE A 37 -9.49 4.99 -12.26
N SER A 38 -9.07 5.55 -13.40
CA SER A 38 -8.35 4.83 -14.45
C SER A 38 -6.84 5.10 -14.48
N GLU A 39 -6.41 6.25 -13.98
CA GLU A 39 -5.01 6.65 -13.94
C GLU A 39 -4.37 6.10 -12.65
N ILE A 40 -4.05 4.81 -12.62
CA ILE A 40 -3.50 4.15 -11.43
C ILE A 40 -2.06 3.72 -11.70
N GLU A 41 -1.13 4.14 -10.84
CA GLU A 41 0.23 3.62 -10.83
C GLU A 41 0.39 2.59 -9.71
N ARG A 42 0.97 1.42 -10.02
CA ARG A 42 1.27 0.37 -9.05
C ARG A 42 2.72 0.43 -8.63
N ALA A 43 3.01 0.02 -7.38
CA ALA A 43 4.37 0.01 -6.85
C ALA A 43 5.08 1.37 -7.02
N ALA A 44 4.31 2.46 -6.94
CA ALA A 44 4.78 3.81 -7.24
C ALA A 44 5.87 4.24 -6.25
N VAL A 45 6.94 4.84 -6.75
CA VAL A 45 8.03 5.33 -5.90
C VAL A 45 7.81 6.79 -5.55
N VAL A 46 7.63 7.09 -4.28
CA VAL A 46 7.50 8.46 -3.76
C VAL A 46 8.57 8.68 -2.69
N GLY A 47 9.46 9.65 -2.88
CA GLY A 47 10.53 9.92 -1.92
C GLY A 47 11.44 8.71 -1.65
N GLY A 48 11.65 7.85 -2.65
CA GLY A 48 12.43 6.61 -2.49
C GLY A 48 11.69 5.48 -1.75
N GLN A 49 10.40 5.64 -1.47
CA GLN A 49 9.56 4.64 -0.83
C GLN A 49 8.56 4.06 -1.83
N ILE A 50 8.39 2.73 -1.84
CA ILE A 50 7.40 2.04 -2.68
C ILE A 50 6.03 2.12 -1.99
N MET A 51 5.05 2.66 -2.71
CA MET A 51 3.63 2.71 -2.35
C MET A 51 2.89 1.59 -3.08
N ASP A 52 1.84 1.02 -2.48
CA ASP A 52 1.11 -0.07 -3.14
C ASP A 52 0.39 0.45 -4.40
N LEU A 53 -0.32 1.58 -4.28
CA LEU A 53 -0.94 2.28 -5.41
C LEU A 53 -0.80 3.80 -5.28
N LEU A 54 -0.80 4.50 -6.41
CA LEU A 54 -0.91 5.96 -6.50
C LEU A 54 -2.04 6.30 -7.46
N ILE A 55 -2.93 7.19 -7.03
CA ILE A 55 -4.07 7.65 -7.81
C ILE A 55 -4.12 9.19 -7.84
N PRO A 56 -4.51 9.80 -8.97
CA PRO A 56 -4.85 11.21 -9.01
C PRO A 56 -6.28 11.40 -8.53
N LYS A 57 -6.50 12.39 -7.68
CA LYS A 57 -7.83 12.81 -7.24
C LYS A 57 -7.79 14.29 -6.91
N ASP A 58 -8.80 15.04 -7.36
CA ASP A 58 -8.96 16.47 -7.06
C ASP A 58 -7.71 17.34 -7.36
N GLY A 59 -6.90 16.94 -8.33
CA GLY A 59 -5.69 17.67 -8.74
C GLY A 59 -4.42 17.32 -7.97
N GLU A 60 -4.49 16.39 -7.01
CA GLU A 60 -3.35 15.88 -6.25
C GLU A 60 -3.16 14.38 -6.45
N ASN A 61 -1.96 13.87 -6.15
CA ASN A 61 -1.73 12.44 -6.06
C ASN A 61 -1.97 11.94 -4.63
N ILE A 62 -2.68 10.82 -4.51
CA ILE A 62 -2.96 10.13 -3.26
C ILE A 62 -2.29 8.77 -3.29
N ALA A 63 -1.41 8.52 -2.32
CA ALA A 63 -0.76 7.24 -2.14
C ALA A 63 -1.62 6.33 -1.26
N LEU A 64 -1.85 5.10 -1.70
CA LEU A 64 -2.57 4.09 -0.92
C LEU A 64 -1.55 3.07 -0.40
N LEU A 65 -1.55 2.85 0.92
CA LEU A 65 -0.75 1.82 1.57
C LEU A 65 -1.64 0.74 2.17
N ILE A 66 -1.42 -0.50 1.76
CA ILE A 66 -2.10 -1.68 2.29
C ILE A 66 -1.50 -2.04 3.64
N ASP A 67 -2.35 -2.04 4.66
CA ASP A 67 -2.03 -2.44 6.02
C ASP A 67 -2.50 -3.88 6.25
N THR A 68 -1.55 -4.81 6.20
CA THR A 68 -1.76 -6.23 6.49
C THR A 68 -1.79 -6.54 7.99
N GLY A 69 -1.70 -5.52 8.83
CA GLY A 69 -1.55 -5.67 10.27
C GLY A 69 -0.08 -5.87 10.68
N PRO A 70 0.18 -5.84 12.01
CA PRO A 70 1.52 -6.03 12.55
C PRO A 70 2.01 -7.45 12.28
N LEU A 71 3.32 -7.58 12.05
CA LEU A 71 3.96 -8.89 12.06
C LEU A 71 3.84 -9.53 13.45
N PRO A 72 3.78 -10.87 13.54
CA PRO A 72 3.98 -11.56 14.81
C PRO A 72 5.27 -11.02 15.44
N ASP A 73 5.23 -10.71 16.73
CA ASP A 73 6.36 -10.17 17.52
C ASP A 73 6.64 -8.66 17.39
N ARG A 74 5.75 -7.87 16.75
CA ARG A 74 5.82 -6.40 16.77
C ARG A 74 4.75 -5.76 17.63
N ASP A 75 5.09 -4.63 18.26
CA ASP A 75 4.14 -3.78 18.99
C ASP A 75 3.17 -3.12 18.00
N PRO A 76 1.87 -3.47 18.02
CA PRO A 76 0.89 -2.94 17.06
C PRO A 76 0.73 -1.42 17.14
N ALA A 77 0.79 -0.84 18.35
CA ALA A 77 0.62 0.59 18.54
C ALA A 77 1.83 1.35 18.02
N ARG A 78 3.04 0.78 18.14
CA ARG A 78 4.24 1.36 17.58
C ARG A 78 4.23 1.32 16.06
N GLU A 79 3.89 0.18 15.47
CA GLU A 79 3.82 0.05 14.01
C GLU A 79 2.82 1.04 13.43
N LEU A 80 1.64 1.19 14.03
CA LEU A 80 0.64 2.17 13.61
C LEU A 80 1.18 3.61 13.62
N ARG A 81 1.88 3.99 14.70
CA ARG A 81 2.51 5.32 14.83
C ARG A 81 3.57 5.55 13.74
N LEU A 82 4.39 4.54 13.46
CA LEU A 82 5.43 4.62 12.42
C LEU A 82 4.83 4.74 11.03
N THR A 83 3.76 3.98 10.74
CA THR A 83 3.05 4.08 9.46
C THR A 83 2.42 5.46 9.27
N HIS A 84 1.80 6.02 10.30
CA HIS A 84 1.26 7.39 10.24
C HIS A 84 2.37 8.42 10.02
N ALA A 85 3.42 8.39 10.83
CA ALA A 85 4.53 9.33 10.70
C ALA A 85 5.21 9.24 9.32
N ARG A 86 5.34 8.03 8.75
CA ARG A 86 5.87 7.84 7.40
C ARG A 86 4.98 8.49 6.35
N GLY A 87 3.66 8.39 6.50
CA GLY A 87 2.71 9.02 5.59
C GLY A 87 2.87 10.54 5.51
N ASP A 88 3.04 11.18 6.67
CA ASP A 88 3.21 12.63 6.78
C ASP A 88 4.51 13.12 6.12
N LEU A 89 5.58 12.32 6.20
CA LEU A 89 6.89 12.65 5.61
C LEU A 89 6.90 12.62 4.07
N LEU A 90 5.91 11.98 3.44
CA LEU A 90 5.84 11.88 1.99
C LEU A 90 5.07 13.03 1.34
N HIS A 91 4.33 13.81 2.13
CA HIS A 91 3.54 14.93 1.63
C HIS A 91 4.42 15.96 0.92
N GLY A 92 4.00 16.39 -0.28
CA GLY A 92 4.71 17.37 -1.10
C GLY A 92 5.90 16.80 -1.89
N LEU A 93 6.15 15.49 -1.83
CA LEU A 93 7.21 14.88 -2.63
C LEU A 93 6.73 14.58 -4.05
N PRO A 94 7.61 14.71 -5.07
CA PRO A 94 7.28 14.35 -6.44
C PRO A 94 6.83 12.89 -6.57
N SER A 95 5.82 12.65 -7.39
CA SER A 95 5.19 11.35 -7.58
C SER A 95 4.55 11.21 -8.98
N GLY A 96 4.20 9.99 -9.36
CA GLY A 96 3.50 9.69 -10.62
C GLY A 96 4.40 9.66 -11.85
N GLY A 97 3.78 9.57 -13.04
CA GLY A 97 4.44 9.56 -14.34
C GLY A 97 4.58 8.19 -15.01
N HIS A 98 4.21 7.09 -14.33
CA HIS A 98 4.21 5.74 -14.91
C HIS A 98 2.82 5.10 -14.98
N GLY A 99 1.78 5.83 -14.57
CA GLY A 99 0.37 5.42 -14.66
C GLY A 99 -0.58 6.45 -14.06
N ALA A 100 -0.15 7.15 -13.01
CA ALA A 100 -0.79 8.32 -12.46
C ALA A 100 -0.19 9.60 -13.08
N LYS A 101 -0.92 10.72 -12.99
CA LYS A 101 -0.41 12.02 -13.44
C LYS A 101 0.85 12.43 -12.66
N PRO A 102 1.88 12.98 -13.32
CA PRO A 102 2.99 13.61 -12.60
C PRO A 102 2.48 14.74 -11.69
N GLY A 103 2.96 14.77 -10.45
CA GLY A 103 2.58 15.79 -9.48
C GLY A 103 3.10 15.49 -8.08
N ASP A 104 2.87 16.42 -7.16
CA ASP A 104 3.25 16.22 -5.77
C ASP A 104 2.24 15.33 -5.04
N LEU A 105 2.74 14.54 -4.09
CA LEU A 105 1.89 13.74 -3.23
C LEU A 105 1.11 14.66 -2.27
N GLY A 106 -0.22 14.71 -2.40
CA GLY A 106 -1.08 15.49 -1.52
C GLY A 106 -1.35 14.81 -0.19
N ARG A 107 -1.43 13.46 -0.16
CA ARG A 107 -1.52 12.69 1.10
C ARG A 107 -1.30 11.20 0.88
N SER A 108 -1.20 10.48 1.99
CA SER A 108 -1.25 9.01 2.00
C SER A 108 -2.46 8.51 2.79
N VAL A 109 -3.05 7.40 2.33
CA VAL A 109 -4.20 6.75 2.94
C VAL A 109 -3.84 5.31 3.25
N ARG A 110 -4.07 4.90 4.50
CA ARG A 110 -3.92 3.51 4.92
C ARG A 110 -5.20 2.73 4.62
N VAL A 111 -5.05 1.61 3.92
CA VAL A 111 -6.15 0.70 3.57
C VAL A 111 -5.95 -0.62 4.29
N PRO A 112 -6.72 -0.90 5.36
CA PRO A 112 -6.62 -2.19 6.07
C PRO A 112 -6.98 -3.37 5.16
N ALA A 113 -6.17 -4.42 5.15
CA ALA A 113 -6.38 -5.61 4.34
C ALA A 113 -7.76 -6.25 4.58
N TRP A 114 -8.23 -6.27 5.84
CA TRP A 114 -9.55 -6.80 6.16
C TRP A 114 -10.69 -6.03 5.46
N ARG A 115 -10.53 -4.73 5.19
CA ARG A 115 -11.53 -3.96 4.43
C ARG A 115 -11.52 -4.36 2.96
N ILE A 116 -10.33 -4.58 2.40
CA ILE A 116 -10.17 -5.07 1.02
C ILE A 116 -10.84 -6.45 0.86
N LEU A 117 -10.66 -7.32 1.86
CA LEU A 117 -11.23 -8.66 1.88
C LEU A 117 -12.74 -8.68 2.15
N ALA A 118 -13.25 -7.77 3.00
CA ALA A 118 -14.66 -7.71 3.37
C ALA A 118 -15.57 -7.20 2.23
N GLY A 119 -14.99 -6.65 1.17
CA GLY A 119 -15.69 -6.30 -0.06
C GLY A 119 -16.04 -4.82 -0.22
N GLU A 120 -16.64 -4.50 -1.38
CA GLU A 120 -16.71 -3.15 -1.94
C GLU A 120 -17.36 -2.11 -1.02
N GLN A 121 -18.40 -2.48 -0.28
CA GLN A 121 -19.12 -1.56 0.62
C GLN A 121 -18.23 -1.01 1.74
N LEU A 122 -17.26 -1.79 2.22
CA LEU A 122 -16.34 -1.36 3.28
C LEU A 122 -15.09 -0.67 2.71
N LEU A 123 -14.65 -1.05 1.50
CA LEU A 123 -13.59 -0.31 0.80
C LEU A 123 -14.01 1.13 0.48
N ALA A 124 -15.25 1.34 0.02
CA ALA A 124 -15.75 2.65 -0.38
C ALA A 124 -15.74 3.70 0.74
N GLN A 125 -15.71 3.27 2.01
CA GLN A 125 -15.62 4.16 3.17
C GLN A 125 -14.17 4.56 3.52
N THR A 126 -13.18 3.98 2.83
CA THR A 126 -11.75 4.16 3.11
C THR A 126 -11.03 4.92 2.01
N ILE A 127 -11.49 4.74 0.78
CA ILE A 127 -10.95 5.41 -0.39
C ILE A 127 -11.66 6.75 -0.51
N PRO A 128 -10.91 7.85 -0.64
CA PRO A 128 -11.49 9.19 -0.72
C PRO A 128 -12.38 9.35 -1.95
#